data_AF-A0A935PVP5-F1
#
_entry.id   AF-A0A935PVP5-F1
#
_cell.length_a   1.000
_cell.length_b   1.000
_cell.length_c   1.000
_cell.angle_alpha   90.00
_cell.angle_beta   90.00
_cell.angle_gamma   90.00
#
_symmetry.space_group_name_H-M   'P 1'
#
loop_
_entity.id
_entity.type
_entity.pdbx_description
1 polymer ?
#
loop_
_entity_poly.entity_id
_entity_poly.type
_entity_poly.pdbx_seq_one_letter_code
_entity_poly.pdbx_strand_id
1 'polypeptide(L)' 'MKGMNNIAVVLTSVGLLASASAQAMLFDRGGGLIRDDVLKVTWLKDAHCATSSGYDADGRMD' A
#
# COMPACT_ATOMS: atom_id res chain seq x y z
N MET A 1 1.76 36.63 24.25
CA MET A 1 1.37 35.78 23.10
C MET A 1 2.53 35.46 22.14
N LYS A 2 3.61 36.27 22.05
CA LYS A 2 4.79 35.99 21.18
C LYS A 2 5.55 34.67 21.44
N GLY A 3 5.47 34.10 22.66
CA GLY A 3 6.19 32.86 23.02
C GLY A 3 5.49 31.55 22.63
N MET A 4 4.16 31.53 22.56
CA MET A 4 3.39 30.31 22.24
C MET A 4 3.56 29.87 20.77
N ASN A 5 3.73 30.82 19.83
CA ASN A 5 3.93 30.51 18.42
C ASN A 5 5.27 29.82 18.13
N ASN A 6 6.34 30.18 18.84
CA ASN A 6 7.66 29.57 18.61
C ASN A 6 7.73 28.14 19.15
N ILE A 7 7.10 27.90 20.32
CA ILE A 7 7.01 26.55 20.89
C ILE A 7 6.17 25.66 19.99
N ALA A 8 5.03 26.15 19.48
CA ALA A 8 4.20 25.40 18.55
C ALA A 8 4.97 25.02 17.27
N VAL A 9 5.69 25.98 16.66
CA VAL A 9 6.52 25.72 15.46
C VAL A 9 7.59 24.66 15.73
N VAL A 10 8.28 24.74 16.86
CA VAL A 10 9.30 23.76 17.25
C VAL A 10 8.68 22.38 17.48
N LEU A 11 7.56 22.31 18.19
CA LEU A 11 6.90 21.03 18.49
C LEU A 11 6.38 20.35 17.22
N THR A 12 5.80 21.13 16.30
CA THR A 12 5.35 20.62 15.01
C THR A 12 6.51 20.14 14.15
N SER A 13 7.61 20.91 14.05
CA SER A 13 8.78 20.50 13.25
C SER A 13 9.47 19.26 13.82
N VAL A 14 9.57 19.12 15.14
CA VAL A 14 10.06 17.88 15.78
C VAL A 14 9.11 16.71 15.51
N GLY A 15 7.80 16.92 15.57
CA GLY A 15 6.81 15.88 15.24
C GLY A 15 6.91 15.36 13.80
N LEU A 16 7.14 16.26 12.83
CA LEU A 16 7.35 15.85 11.43
C LEU A 16 8.65 15.05 11.26
N LEU A 17 9.74 15.45 11.93
CA LEU A 17 11.02 14.73 11.85
C LEU A 17 11.01 13.38 12.57
N ALA A 18 10.17 13.22 13.59
CA ALA A 18 10.01 11.98 14.35
C ALA A 18 8.95 11.03 13.75
N SER A 19 8.34 11.38 12.62
CA SER A 19 7.30 10.54 11.99
C SER A 19 7.92 9.30 11.35
N ALA A 20 7.39 8.11 11.68
CA ALA A 20 7.79 6.85 11.05
C ALA A 20 7.11 6.69 9.68
N SER A 21 7.86 6.21 8.67
CA SER A 21 7.29 5.86 7.37
C SER A 21 6.57 4.52 7.44
N ALA A 22 5.27 4.49 7.20
CA ALA A 22 4.57 3.24 6.92
C ALA A 22 4.93 2.79 5.49
N GLN A 23 5.79 1.77 5.40
CA GLN A 23 6.21 1.18 4.14
C GLN A 23 5.34 -0.05 3.88
N ALA A 24 4.57 -0.03 2.79
CA ALA A 24 3.91 -1.22 2.27
C ALA A 24 4.64 -1.60 0.98
N MET A 25 5.20 -2.81 0.94
CA MET A 25 5.92 -3.29 -0.23
C MET A 25 5.37 -4.64 -0.67
N LEU A 26 5.20 -4.78 -1.98
CA LEU A 26 4.74 -6.00 -2.61
C LEU A 26 5.96 -6.75 -3.15
N PHE A 27 6.19 -7.97 -2.68
CA PHE A 27 7.34 -8.79 -3.06
C PHE A 27 6.94 -9.73 -4.20
N ASP A 28 7.61 -9.61 -5.35
CA ASP A 28 7.47 -10.59 -6.44
C ASP A 28 8.05 -11.94 -5.98
N ARG A 29 7.25 -13.01 -6.11
CA ARG A 29 7.60 -14.38 -5.70
C ARG A 29 7.89 -15.29 -6.90
N GLY A 30 7.85 -14.76 -8.12
CA GLY A 30 7.85 -15.53 -9.35
C GLY A 30 6.52 -16.24 -9.59
N GLY A 31 6.37 -16.85 -10.77
CA GLY A 31 5.17 -17.65 -11.10
C GLY A 31 3.85 -16.87 -11.10
N GLY A 32 3.89 -15.55 -11.23
CA GLY A 32 2.70 -14.70 -11.17
C GLY A 32 2.17 -14.46 -9.75
N LEU A 33 2.96 -14.72 -8.70
CA LEU A 33 2.56 -14.49 -7.31
C LEU A 33 3.25 -13.25 -6.71
N ILE A 34 2.50 -12.52 -5.88
CA ILE A 34 3.01 -11.36 -5.14
C ILE A 34 2.68 -11.51 -3.66
N ARG A 35 3.66 -11.33 -2.78
CA ARG A 35 3.48 -11.36 -1.33
C ARG A 35 3.31 -9.95 -0.78
N ASP A 36 2.22 -9.73 -0.05
CA ASP A 36 2.02 -8.58 0.83
C ASP A 36 2.57 -8.91 2.22
N ASP A 37 3.57 -8.16 2.68
CA ASP A 37 4.21 -8.40 3.97
C ASP A 37 3.46 -7.76 5.14
N VAL A 38 2.62 -6.76 4.88
CA VAL A 38 1.81 -6.08 5.90
C VAL A 38 0.61 -6.95 6.26
N LEU A 39 -0.16 -7.35 5.25
CA LEU A 39 -1.36 -8.19 5.42
C LEU A 39 -1.03 -9.67 5.57
N LYS A 40 0.22 -10.08 5.29
CA LYS A 40 0.68 -11.48 5.27
C LYS A 40 -0.09 -12.36 4.27
N VAL A 41 -0.68 -11.76 3.23
CA VAL A 41 -1.43 -12.45 2.17
C VAL A 41 -0.57 -12.60 0.90
N THR A 42 -0.80 -13.68 0.14
CA THR A 42 -0.22 -13.84 -1.20
C THR A 42 -1.32 -13.67 -2.24
N TRP A 43 -1.08 -12.80 -3.21
CA TRP A 43 -1.98 -12.48 -4.31
C TRP A 43 -1.50 -13.09 -5.62
N LEU A 44 -2.42 -13.27 -6.56
CA LEU A 44 -2.10 -13.50 -7.96
C LEU A 44 -1.90 -12.14 -8.65
N LYS A 45 -0.79 -11.98 -9.37
CA LYS A 45 -0.42 -10.75 -10.08
C LYS A 45 -1.40 -10.38 -11.18
N ASP A 46 -1.96 -11.40 -11.83
CA ASP A 46 -2.98 -11.25 -12.87
C ASP A 46 -4.09 -12.27 -12.63
N ALA A 47 -5.19 -11.82 -12.04
CA ALA A 47 -6.36 -12.65 -11.78
C ALA A 47 -7.40 -12.41 -12.87
N HIS A 48 -7.35 -13.21 -13.95
CA HIS A 48 -8.38 -13.25 -14.98
C HIS A 48 -9.64 -13.99 -14.48
N CYS A 49 -10.39 -13.31 -13.61
CA CYS A 49 -11.58 -13.89 -12.98
C CYS A 49 -12.71 -14.12 -14.01
N ALA A 50 -12.86 -13.25 -15.01
CA ALA A 50 -13.90 -13.41 -16.04
C ALA A 50 -13.71 -14.68 -16.88
N THR A 51 -12.46 -14.98 -17.31
CA THR A 51 -12.14 -16.22 -18.03
C THR A 51 -12.29 -17.46 -17.17
N SER A 52 -11.72 -17.44 -15.95
CA SER A 52 -11.68 -18.62 -15.09
C SER A 52 -13.03 -18.98 -14.47
N SER A 53 -13.91 -17.99 -14.27
CA SER A 53 -15.30 -18.23 -13.85
C SER A 53 -16.23 -18.64 -15.00
N GLY A 54 -15.80 -18.51 -16.26
CA GLY A 54 -16.62 -18.75 -17.45
C GLY A 54 -17.61 -17.63 -17.76
N TYR A 55 -17.44 -16.46 -17.18
CA TYR A 55 -18.28 -15.28 -17.41
C TYR A 55 -18.02 -14.64 -18.77
N ASP A 56 -16.75 -14.49 -19.15
CA ASP A 56 -16.34 -13.98 -20.46
C ASP A 56 -15.12 -14.76 -20.98
N ALA A 57 -15.19 -15.19 -22.24
CA ALA A 57 -14.13 -15.93 -22.90
C ALA A 57 -12.89 -15.06 -23.17
N ASP A 58 -13.05 -13.75 -23.37
CA ASP A 58 -11.91 -12.85 -23.62
C ASP A 58 -11.26 -12.33 -22.33
N GLY A 59 -11.92 -12.56 -21.19
CA GLY A 59 -11.41 -12.23 -19.87
C GLY A 59 -11.61 -10.79 -19.43
N ARG A 60 -12.29 -9.97 -20.22
CA ARG A 60 -12.69 -8.62 -19.84
C ARG A 60 -13.96 -8.65 -18.99
N MET A 61 -14.17 -7.55 -18.28
CA MET A 61 -15.40 -7.30 -17.53
C MET A 61 -15.96 -6.01 -18.10
N ASP A 62 -16.94 -6.15 -18.99
CA ASP A 62 -17.61 -5.07 -19.73
C ASP A 62 -18.94 -4.67 -19.08
#